data_AF-A0A8T5G282-F1
#
_entry.id   AF-A0A8T5G282-F1
#
_cell.length_a   1.000
_cell.length_b   1.000
_cell.length_c   1.000
_cell.angle_alpha   90.00
_cell.angle_beta   90.00
_cell.angle_gamma   90.00
#
_symmetry.space_group_name_H-M   'P 1'
#
loop_
_entity.id
_entity.type
_entity.pdbx_description
1 polymer ?
#
loop_
_entity_poly.entity_id
_entity_poly.type
_entity_poly.pdbx_seq_one_letter_code
_entity_poly.pdbx_strand_id
1 'polypeptide(L)'
;MEKNPYIDLILRRLTCSGKNILAEKPEKFISKVKPHGRGKEFKKEFRKLINAGWVNKRTSHNIIYYQVNPKYLGKILKYMGLK
;
A
#
# COMPACT_ATOMS: atom_id res chain seq x y z
N MET A 1 13.20 -1.50 -15.10
CA MET A 1 11.85 -1.74 -14.50
C MET A 1 11.17 -0.40 -14.41
N GLU A 2 10.15 -0.14 -15.25
CA GLU A 2 9.32 1.06 -15.10
C GLU A 2 8.76 1.14 -13.68
N LYS A 3 9.00 2.26 -12.99
CA LYS A 3 8.39 2.53 -11.69
C LYS A 3 6.90 2.71 -11.90
N ASN A 4 6.09 1.75 -11.46
CA ASN A 4 4.65 1.93 -11.49
C ASN A 4 4.27 3.04 -10.49
N PRO A 5 3.67 4.16 -10.95
CA PRO A 5 3.38 5.30 -10.10
C PRO A 5 2.35 4.98 -9.01
N TYR A 6 1.48 3.98 -9.22
CA TYR A 6 0.53 3.54 -8.20
C TYR A 6 1.21 2.77 -7.07
N ILE A 7 2.18 1.90 -7.40
CA ILE A 7 2.95 1.16 -6.40
C ILE A 7 3.72 2.15 -5.53
N ASP A 8 4.38 3.13 -6.14
CA ASP A 8 5.10 4.17 -5.41
C ASP A 8 4.17 4.94 -4.46
N LEU A 9 3.00 5.41 -4.96
CA LEU A 9 2.00 6.12 -4.16
C LEU A 9 1.48 5.30 -2.97
N ILE A 10 1.19 4.01 -3.20
CA ILE A 10 0.73 3.08 -2.16
C ILE A 10 1.79 2.95 -1.07
N LEU A 11 3.01 2.60 -1.48
CA LEU A 11 4.10 2.33 -0.57
C LEU A 11 4.41 3.58 0.23
N ARG A 12 4.56 4.73 -0.44
CA ARG A 12 4.85 6.02 0.18
C ARG A 12 3.79 6.44 1.19
N ARG A 13 2.49 6.20 0.93
CA ARG A 13 1.44 6.43 1.94
C ARG A 13 1.62 5.53 3.16
N LEU A 14 1.86 4.23 2.94
CA LEU A 14 2.02 3.26 4.01
C LEU A 14 3.31 3.49 4.83
N THR A 15 4.42 3.91 4.21
CA THR A 15 5.68 4.24 4.90
C THR A 15 5.66 5.62 5.55
N CYS A 16 5.19 6.68 4.88
CA CYS A 16 5.15 8.03 5.47
C CYS A 16 4.21 8.12 6.68
N SER A 17 3.19 7.27 6.76
CA SER A 17 2.32 7.27 7.95
C SER A 17 3.05 6.74 9.19
N GLY A 18 4.13 5.97 9.06
CA GLY A 18 4.87 5.34 10.17
C GLY A 18 4.00 4.47 11.10
N LYS A 19 2.74 4.27 10.73
CA LYS A 19 1.63 3.76 11.55
C LYS A 19 0.77 2.89 10.65
N ASN A 20 0.17 1.86 11.26
CA ASN A 20 -0.82 1.00 10.61
C ASN A 20 -1.88 1.88 9.94
N ILE A 21 -2.02 1.79 8.61
CA ILE A 21 -3.11 2.51 7.95
C ILE A 21 -4.40 1.76 8.26
N LEU A 22 -5.16 2.34 9.18
CA LEU A 22 -6.56 2.02 9.47
C LEU A 22 -7.37 2.17 8.19
N ALA A 23 -7.80 1.04 7.64
CA ALA A 23 -8.68 0.97 6.50
C ALA A 23 -9.85 0.06 6.86
N GLU A 24 -10.80 0.60 7.60
CA GLU A 24 -12.07 -0.05 7.98
C GLU A 24 -12.67 -0.86 6.80
N LYS A 25 -12.44 -0.39 5.56
CA LYS A 25 -12.48 -1.19 4.34
C LYS A 25 -11.31 -0.83 3.41
N PRO A 26 -10.74 -1.78 2.62
CA PRO A 26 -9.81 -1.47 1.52
C PRO A 26 -10.33 -0.38 0.60
N GLU A 27 -11.65 -0.31 0.42
CA GLU A 27 -12.34 0.67 -0.41
C GLU A 27 -12.19 2.09 0.11
N LYS A 28 -12.18 2.32 1.44
CA LYS A 28 -11.95 3.65 2.02
C LYS A 28 -10.51 4.10 1.79
N PHE A 29 -9.53 3.21 1.93
CA PHE A 29 -8.13 3.51 1.61
C PHE A 29 -7.95 3.82 0.12
N ILE A 30 -8.48 2.94 -0.74
CA ILE A 30 -8.48 3.17 -2.18
C ILE A 30 -9.16 4.49 -2.49
N SER A 31 -10.32 4.81 -1.91
CA SER A 31 -11.00 6.08 -2.18
C SER A 31 -10.21 7.32 -1.72
N LYS A 32 -9.37 7.20 -0.69
CA LYS A 32 -8.56 8.30 -0.13
C LYS A 32 -7.22 8.50 -0.83
N VAL A 33 -6.74 7.46 -1.53
CA VAL A 33 -5.43 7.45 -2.21
C VAL A 33 -5.58 7.34 -3.75
N LYS A 34 -6.76 6.96 -4.24
CA LYS A 34 -7.08 6.82 -5.67
C LYS A 34 -6.90 8.17 -6.38
N PRO A 35 -6.09 8.23 -7.44
CA PRO A 35 -6.17 9.33 -8.39
C PRO A 35 -7.52 9.28 -9.13
N HIS A 36 -8.16 10.43 -9.34
CA HIS A 36 -9.43 10.56 -10.08
C HIS A 36 -9.37 9.73 -11.38
N GLY A 37 -10.35 8.83 -11.57
CA GLY A 37 -10.47 8.01 -12.78
C GLY A 37 -9.68 6.68 -12.84
N ARG A 38 -8.70 6.40 -11.96
CA ARG A 38 -7.83 5.19 -12.11
C ARG A 38 -7.83 4.19 -10.94
N GLY A 39 -8.95 4.12 -10.22
CA GLY A 39 -9.11 3.25 -9.05
C GLY A 39 -8.98 1.74 -9.32
N LYS A 40 -9.29 1.30 -10.54
CA LYS A 40 -9.22 -0.12 -10.93
C LYS A 40 -7.78 -0.61 -11.04
N GLU A 41 -6.89 0.19 -11.66
CA GLU A 41 -5.46 -0.10 -11.72
C GLU A 41 -4.81 -0.02 -10.35
N PHE A 42 -5.15 1.01 -9.57
CA PHE A 42 -4.66 1.16 -8.20
C PHE A 42 -5.02 -0.07 -7.33
N LYS A 43 -6.28 -0.54 -7.41
CA LYS A 43 -6.73 -1.75 -6.71
C LYS A 43 -5.99 -3.01 -7.18
N LYS A 44 -5.68 -3.11 -8.47
CA LYS A 44 -4.90 -4.22 -9.06
C LYS A 44 -3.48 -4.23 -8.49
N GLU A 45 -2.78 -3.10 -8.53
CA GLU A 45 -1.41 -3.00 -8.01
C GLU A 45 -1.35 -3.18 -6.49
N PHE A 46 -2.32 -2.63 -5.74
CA PHE A 46 -2.45 -2.85 -4.31
C PHE A 46 -2.61 -4.34 -3.96
N ARG A 47 -3.42 -5.07 -4.73
CA ARG A 47 -3.61 -6.51 -4.55
C ARG A 47 -2.34 -7.30 -4.90
N LYS A 48 -1.57 -6.87 -5.92
CA LYS A 48 -0.26 -7.45 -6.21
C LYS A 48 0.70 -7.29 -5.04
N LEU A 49 0.75 -6.12 -4.41
CA LEU A 49 1.61 -5.87 -3.24
C LEU A 49 1.25 -6.75 -2.04
N ILE A 50 -0.05 -7.01 -1.83
CA ILE A 50 -0.52 -7.93 -0.79
C ILE A 50 -0.11 -9.37 -1.14
N ASN A 51 -0.39 -9.83 -2.37
CA ASN A 51 -0.03 -11.18 -2.82
C ASN A 51 1.49 -11.41 -2.82
N ALA A 52 2.29 -10.39 -3.14
CA ALA A 52 3.74 -10.44 -3.08
C ALA A 52 4.31 -10.41 -1.65
N GLY A 53 3.46 -10.20 -0.64
CA GLY A 53 3.86 -10.12 0.77
C GLY A 53 4.53 -8.80 1.17
N TRP A 54 4.50 -7.78 0.30
CA TRP A 54 5.04 -6.46 0.58
C TRP A 54 4.14 -5.66 1.52
N VAL A 55 2.83 -5.94 1.48
CA VAL A 55 1.82 -5.34 2.36
C VAL A 55 1.07 -6.44 3.10
N ASN A 56 1.08 -6.37 4.42
CA ASN A 56 0.31 -7.26 5.27
C ASN A 56 -1.08 -6.66 5.51
N LYS A 57 -2.10 -7.49 5.26
CA LYS A 57 -3.48 -7.23 5.68
C LYS A 57 -3.66 -7.84 7.08
N ARG A 58 -3.98 -7.02 8.07
CA ARG A 58 -4.39 -7.48 9.41
C ARG A 58 -5.85 -7.12 9.64
N THR A 59 -6.56 -7.94 10.39
CA THR A 59 -7.93 -7.64 10.82
C THR A 59 -7.94 -7.65 12.35
N SER A 60 -8.47 -6.61 12.97
CA SER A 60 -8.64 -6.50 14.43
C SER A 60 -9.93 -5.77 14.73
N HIS A 61 -10.76 -6.29 15.64
CA HIS A 61 -12.07 -5.72 16.00
C HIS A 61 -12.93 -5.31 14.79
N ASN A 62 -13.03 -6.19 13.79
CA ASN A 62 -13.77 -5.93 12.53
C ASN A 62 -13.21 -4.79 11.65
N ILE A 63 -12.02 -4.28 11.98
CA ILE A 63 -11.31 -3.24 11.23
C ILE A 63 -10.14 -3.89 10.49
N ILE A 64 -9.99 -3.56 9.20
CA ILE A 64 -8.85 -4.01 8.40
C ILE A 64 -7.75 -2.94 8.46
N TYR A 65 -6.52 -3.40 8.58
CA TYR A 65 -5.31 -2.59 8.62
C TYR A 65 -4.36 -3.07 7.55
N TYR A 66 -3.79 -2.13 6.81
CA TYR A 66 -2.72 -2.42 5.86
C TYR A 66 -1.43 -1.82 6.39
N GLN A 67 -0.40 -2.65 6.46
CA GLN A 67 0.93 -2.23 6.88
C GLN A 67 1.96 -2.77 5.89
N VAL A 68 3.01 -1.98 5.64
CA VAL A 68 4.18 -2.49 4.90
C VAL A 68 4.82 -3.61 5.72
N ASN A 69 5.18 -4.69 5.05
CA ASN A 69 5.90 -5.78 5.67
C ASN A 69 7.33 -5.33 5.98
N PRO A 70 7.77 -5.31 7.26
CA PRO A 70 9.10 -4.85 7.64
C PRO A 70 10.22 -5.66 6.96
N LYS A 71 9.97 -6.94 6.65
CA LYS A 71 10.91 -7.78 5.89
C LYS A 71 11.23 -7.22 4.50
N TYR A 72 10.28 -6.53 3.88
CA TYR A 72 10.42 -5.92 2.55
C TYR A 72 10.68 -4.42 2.62
N LEU A 73 10.72 -3.81 3.82
CA LEU A 73 10.89 -2.37 3.98
C LEU A 73 12.18 -1.86 3.32
N GLY A 74 13.30 -2.58 3.45
CA GLY A 74 14.55 -2.21 2.77
C GLY A 74 14.42 -2.21 1.24
N LYS A 75 13.75 -3.21 0.67
CA LYS A 75 13.46 -3.27 -0.79
C LYS A 75 12.50 -2.17 -1.22
N ILE A 76 11.51 -1.85 -0.39
CA ILE A 76 10.53 -0.78 -0.62
C ILE A 76 11.19 0.59 -0.59
N LEU A 77 12.05 0.86 0.39
CA LEU A 77 12.80 2.11 0.48
C LEU A 77 13.73 2.28 -0.73
N LYS A 78 14.42 1.21 -1.14
CA LYS A 78 15.25 1.19 -2.36
C LYS A 78 14.40 1.39 -3.62
N TYR A 79 13.21 0.76 -3.69
CA TYR A 79 12.26 0.96 -4.79
C TYR A 79 11.80 2.41 -4.86
N MET A 80 11.49 3.06 -3.73
CA MET A 80 11.10 4.47 -3.69
C MET A 80 12.28 5.43 -3.96
N GLY A 81 13.54 4.96 -3.87
CA GLY A 81 14.72 5.81 -4.00
C GLY A 81 14.99 6.65 -2.75
N LEU A 82 14.53 6.21 -1.58
CA LEU A 82 14.80 6.86 -0.29
C LEU A 82 16.09 6.33 0.38
N LYS A 83 16.83 5.42 -0.26
CA LYS A 83 18.09 4.87 0.23
C LYS A 83 18.93 4.27 -0.91
#